data_AF-A0A969KK68-F1
#
_entry.id   AF-A0A969KK68-F1
#
_cell.length_a   1.000
_cell.length_b   1.000
_cell.length_c   1.000
_cell.angle_alpha   90.00
_cell.angle_beta   90.00
_cell.angle_gamma   90.00
#
_symmetry.space_group_name_H-M   'P 1'
#
loop_
_entity.id
_entity.type
_entity.pdbx_description
1 polymer ?
#
loop_
_entity_poly.entity_id
_entity_poly.type
_entity_poly.pdbx_seq_one_letter_code
_entity_poly.pdbx_strand_id
1 'polypeptide(L)'
;MNLRHRNPQAYALYDFAKQSKDNKILLPKLATQIVEDETAIDYEKTIKSLFYGVNYSDYLMSLPMGSGKTYVMAALIYLELYFAQNEPDNEIFAHNF
;
A
#
# COMPACT_ATOMS: atom_id res chain seq x y z
N MET A 1 -1.99 8.02 -22.38
CA MET A 1 -0.64 7.87 -21.81
C MET A 1 -0.68 6.70 -20.82
N ASN A 2 -0.12 5.53 -21.17
CA ASN A 2 -0.22 4.31 -20.36
C ASN A 2 0.86 4.29 -19.26
N LEU A 3 0.69 5.10 -18.22
CA LEU A 3 1.59 5.16 -17.04
C LEU A 3 1.68 3.78 -16.36
N ARG A 4 0.56 3.06 -16.28
CA ARG A 4 0.41 1.76 -15.61
C ARG A 4 1.41 0.68 -16.06
N HIS A 5 1.84 0.68 -17.31
CA HIS A 5 2.74 -0.34 -17.85
C HIS A 5 4.20 0.11 -17.94
N ARG A 6 4.47 1.42 -17.89
CA ARG A 6 5.82 1.97 -18.01
C ARG A 6 6.46 2.25 -16.66
N ASN A 7 5.67 2.76 -15.70
CA ASN A 7 6.14 3.06 -14.36
C ASN A 7 5.03 2.74 -13.34
N PRO A 8 4.99 1.50 -12.82
CA PRO A 8 3.96 1.07 -11.88
C PRO A 8 3.95 1.89 -10.58
N GLN A 9 5.12 2.34 -10.11
CA GLN A 9 5.22 3.15 -8.89
C GLN A 9 4.62 4.55 -9.11
N ALA A 10 4.92 5.18 -10.24
CA ALA A 10 4.33 6.45 -10.62
C ALA A 10 2.80 6.36 -10.77
N TYR A 11 2.31 5.27 -11.37
CA TYR A 11 0.88 5.03 -11.49
C TYR A 11 0.20 4.89 -10.14
N ALA A 12 0.78 4.11 -9.22
CA ALA A 12 0.23 3.92 -7.88
C ALA A 12 0.15 5.24 -7.10
N LEU A 13 1.21 6.07 -7.16
CA LEU A 13 1.24 7.37 -6.50
C LEU A 13 0.26 8.37 -7.15
N TYR A 14 0.12 8.34 -8.48
CA TYR A 14 -0.85 9.14 -9.21
C TYR A 14 -2.29 8.78 -8.85
N ASP A 15 -2.60 7.49 -8.77
CA ASP A 15 -3.94 7.00 -8.42
C ASP A 15 -4.30 7.39 -6.98
N PHE A 16 -3.33 7.26 -6.05
CA PHE A 16 -3.46 7.77 -4.69
C PHE A 16 -3.71 9.29 -4.67
N ALA A 17 -2.92 10.07 -5.40
CA ALA A 17 -3.04 11.53 -5.45
C ALA A 17 -4.42 11.97 -5.97
N LYS A 18 -5.04 11.17 -6.83
CA LYS A 18 -6.36 11.40 -7.40
C LYS A 18 -7.53 10.93 -6.56
N GLN A 19 -7.31 10.16 -5.49
CA GLN A 19 -8.39 9.78 -4.58
C GLN A 19 -9.14 11.03 -4.10
N SER A 20 -10.46 10.96 -4.07
CA SER A 20 -11.30 12.09 -3.69
C SER A 20 -11.89 11.89 -2.30
N LYS A 21 -11.79 12.91 -1.46
CA LYS A 21 -12.56 13.02 -0.22
C LYS A 21 -13.45 14.26 -0.32
N ASP A 22 -14.75 14.11 -0.10
CA ASP A 22 -15.73 15.21 -0.21
C ASP A 22 -15.68 15.96 -1.57
N ASN A 23 -15.66 15.21 -2.68
CA ASN A 23 -15.54 15.73 -4.06
C ASN A 23 -14.27 16.57 -4.35
N LYS A 24 -13.28 16.57 -3.46
CA LYS A 24 -11.98 17.21 -3.69
C LYS A 24 -10.90 16.15 -3.86
N ILE A 25 -10.10 16.33 -4.91
CA ILE A 25 -8.88 15.55 -5.13
C ILE A 25 -7.95 15.77 -3.93
N LEU A 26 -7.42 14.68 -3.37
CA LEU A 26 -6.53 14.70 -2.21
C LEU A 26 -5.26 15.53 -2.47
N LEU A 27 -4.57 15.27 -3.59
CA LEU A 27 -3.27 15.88 -3.90
C LEU A 27 -3.18 16.31 -5.38
N PRO A 28 -3.90 17.36 -5.80
CA PRO A 28 -3.97 17.77 -7.21
C PRO A 28 -2.60 18.18 -7.77
N LYS A 29 -1.76 18.87 -6.98
CA LYS A 29 -0.41 19.27 -7.39
C LYS A 29 0.49 18.07 -7.70
N LEU A 30 0.42 17.03 -6.87
CA LEU A 30 1.20 15.81 -7.06
C LEU A 30 0.74 15.06 -8.32
N ALA A 31 -0.57 14.98 -8.56
CA ALA A 31 -1.13 14.35 -9.74
C ALA A 31 -0.69 15.04 -11.04
N THR A 32 -0.68 16.38 -11.07
CA THR A 32 -0.18 17.14 -12.23
C THR A 32 1.31 16.93 -12.44
N GLN A 33 2.10 16.97 -11.37
CA GLN A 33 3.56 16.84 -11.44
C GLN A 33 3.99 15.45 -11.97
N ILE A 34 3.27 14.38 -11.63
CA ILE A 34 3.54 13.02 -12.16
C ILE A 34 3.22 12.93 -13.66
N VAL A 35 2.24 13.67 -14.16
CA VAL A 35 1.88 13.67 -15.59
C VAL A 35 2.83 14.53 -16.41
N GLU A 36 3.33 15.62 -15.84
CA GLU A 36 4.28 16.54 -16.49
C GLU A 36 5.70 15.96 -16.55
N ASP A 37 6.18 15.36 -15.47
CA ASP A 37 7.51 14.75 -15.41
C ASP A 37 7.51 13.48 -14.54
N GLU A 38 7.43 12.32 -15.21
CA GLU A 38 7.48 10.99 -14.59
C GLU A 38 8.86 10.66 -13.96
N THR A 39 9.89 11.48 -14.14
CA THR A 39 11.26 11.22 -13.62
C THR A 39 11.68 12.18 -12.51
N ALA A 40 10.94 13.27 -12.30
CA ALA A 40 11.22 14.26 -11.29
C ALA A 40 11.04 13.75 -9.84
N ILE A 41 10.35 12.63 -9.66
CA ILE A 41 9.99 12.10 -8.33
C ILE A 41 10.71 10.78 -8.09
N ASP A 42 11.47 10.70 -7.01
CA ASP A 42 11.92 9.43 -6.45
C ASP A 42 10.73 8.75 -5.77
N TYR A 43 9.99 7.94 -6.53
CA TYR A 43 8.74 7.32 -6.07
C TYR A 43 8.94 6.41 -4.87
N GLU A 44 10.04 5.66 -4.84
CA GLU A 44 10.31 4.72 -3.75
C GLU A 44 10.53 5.47 -2.45
N LYS A 45 11.39 6.49 -2.47
CA LYS A 45 11.66 7.32 -1.30
C LYS A 45 10.44 8.12 -0.88
N THR A 46 9.70 8.66 -1.86
CA THR A 46 8.49 9.46 -1.61
C THR A 46 7.40 8.62 -0.96
N ILE A 47 7.13 7.42 -1.47
CA ILE A 47 6.14 6.49 -0.90
C ILE A 47 6.56 6.09 0.51
N LYS A 48 7.83 5.71 0.72
CA LYS A 48 8.35 5.39 2.05
C LYS A 48 8.17 6.55 3.02
N SER A 49 8.51 7.78 2.62
CA SER A 49 8.33 8.96 3.48
C SER A 49 6.86 9.31 3.74
N LEU A 50 5.98 9.16 2.73
CA LEU A 50 4.54 9.40 2.87
C LEU A 50 3.90 8.43 3.88
N PHE A 51 4.40 7.20 3.91
CA PHE A 51 4.03 6.18 4.87
C PHE A 51 5.01 6.10 6.04
N TYR A 52 5.62 7.23 6.43
CA TYR A 52 6.42 7.40 7.65
C TYR A 52 7.60 6.44 7.86
N GLY A 53 8.09 5.80 6.79
CA GLY A 53 9.16 4.81 6.85
C GLY A 53 8.84 3.61 7.73
N VAL A 54 7.56 3.39 8.04
CA VAL A 54 7.15 2.26 8.87
C VAL A 54 7.12 0.97 8.05
N ASN A 55 7.47 -0.14 8.69
CA ASN A 55 7.35 -1.46 8.09
C ASN A 55 5.86 -1.76 7.83
N TYR A 56 5.57 -2.57 6.81
CA TYR A 56 4.23 -2.89 6.29
C TYR A 56 3.16 -3.20 7.37
N SER A 57 3.58 -3.75 8.52
CA SER A 57 2.77 -4.02 9.71
C SER A 57 2.12 -2.78 10.34
N ASP A 58 2.83 -1.67 10.41
CA ASP A 58 2.34 -0.48 11.14
C ASP A 58 1.29 0.27 10.31
N TYR A 59 1.33 0.14 8.99
CA TYR A 59 0.32 0.72 8.10
C TYR A 59 -1.06 0.12 8.35
N LEU A 60 -1.11 -1.21 8.45
CA LEU A 60 -2.33 -1.97 8.73
C LEU A 60 -2.95 -1.61 10.09
N MET A 61 -2.10 -1.38 11.10
CA MET A 61 -2.51 -0.93 12.43
C MET A 61 -2.95 0.54 12.46
N SER A 62 -2.37 1.38 11.59
CA SER A 62 -2.67 2.83 11.52
C SER A 62 -4.01 3.18 10.86
N LEU A 63 -4.66 2.22 10.18
CA LEU A 63 -5.92 2.47 9.48
C LEU A 63 -7.02 2.96 10.44
N PRO A 64 -7.89 3.91 10.04
CA PRO A 64 -8.96 4.42 10.90
C PRO A 64 -9.91 3.32 11.38
N MET A 65 -10.56 3.50 12.53
CA MET A 65 -11.64 2.61 12.95
C MET A 65 -12.76 2.57 11.88
N GLY A 66 -13.29 1.38 11.59
CA GLY A 66 -14.34 1.19 10.58
C GLY A 66 -13.86 1.02 9.13
N SER A 67 -12.56 1.17 8.85
CA SER A 67 -11.99 0.95 7.49
C SER A 67 -11.79 -0.53 7.11
N GLY A 68 -12.16 -1.46 7.99
CA GLY A 68 -12.00 -2.90 7.76
C GLY A 68 -10.63 -3.48 8.16
N LYS A 69 -9.78 -2.73 8.87
CA LYS A 69 -8.46 -3.23 9.30
C LYS A 69 -8.49 -4.57 10.04
N THR A 70 -9.50 -4.81 10.87
CA THR A 70 -9.70 -6.08 11.58
C THR A 70 -9.97 -7.23 10.62
N TYR A 71 -10.72 -6.99 9.54
CA TYR A 71 -11.00 -8.00 8.51
C TYR A 71 -9.71 -8.35 7.76
N VAL A 72 -8.90 -7.35 7.39
CA VAL A 72 -7.62 -7.60 6.71
C VAL A 72 -6.64 -8.35 7.62
N MET A 73 -6.56 -7.99 8.90
CA MET A 73 -5.76 -8.73 9.88
C MET A 73 -6.24 -10.18 10.01
N ALA A 74 -7.55 -10.41 10.11
CA ALA A 74 -8.11 -11.77 10.18
C ALA A 74 -7.84 -12.58 8.91
N ALA A 75 -7.92 -11.96 7.73
CA ALA A 75 -7.59 -12.61 6.45
C ALA A 75 -6.11 -12.99 6.37
N LEU A 76 -5.20 -12.12 6.84
CA LEU A 76 -3.77 -12.42 6.89
C LEU A 76 -3.47 -13.55 7.87
N ILE A 77 -4.04 -13.53 9.08
CA ILE A 77 -3.91 -14.64 10.05
C ILE A 77 -4.46 -15.94 9.48
N TYR A 78 -5.59 -15.90 8.77
CA TYR A 78 -6.16 -17.09 8.14
C TYR A 78 -5.23 -17.66 7.06
N LEU A 79 -4.63 -16.81 6.24
CA LEU A 79 -3.68 -17.23 5.21
C LEU A 79 -2.41 -17.83 5.84
N GLU A 80 -1.86 -17.17 6.86
CA GLU A 80 -0.72 -17.68 7.65
C GLU A 80 -1.00 -19.09 8.19
N LEU A 81 -2.15 -19.28 8.85
CA LEU A 81 -2.53 -20.58 9.42
C LEU A 81 -2.80 -21.63 8.33
N TYR A 82 -3.39 -21.24 7.21
CA TYR A 82 -3.63 -22.14 6.08
C TYR A 82 -2.31 -22.66 5.51
N PHE A 83 -1.31 -21.80 5.33
CA PHE A 83 0.00 -22.23 4.84
C PHE A 83 0.78 -23.00 5.90
N ALA A 84 0.73 -22.63 7.17
CA ALA A 84 1.34 -23.40 8.26
C ALA A 84 0.80 -24.85 8.33
N GLN A 85 -0.48 -25.08 8.02
CA GLN A 85 -1.04 -26.43 7.94
C GLN A 85 -0.56 -27.23 6.72
N ASN A 86 -0.34 -26.56 5.58
CA ASN A 86 0.05 -27.21 4.33
C ASN A 86 1.57 -27.36 4.18
N GLU A 87 2.35 -26.51 4.84
CA GLU A 87 3.82 -26.48 4.82
C GLU A 87 4.38 -26.47 6.25
N PRO A 88 4.19 -27.57 7.02
CA PRO A 88 4.45 -27.60 8.46
C PRO A 88 5.94 -27.44 8.86
N ASP A 89 6.86 -27.65 7.92
CA ASP A 89 8.30 -27.51 8.14
C ASP A 89 8.83 -26.12 7.71
N ASN A 90 7.97 -25.26 7.13
CA ASN A 90 8.37 -23.96 6.61
C ASN A 90 8.29 -22.88 7.70
N GLU A 91 9.43 -22.58 8.32
CA GLU A 91 9.56 -21.62 9.43
C GLU A 91 9.10 -20.18 9.14
N ILE A 92 8.81 -19.83 7.88
CA ILE A 92 8.29 -18.52 7.50
C ILE A 92 6.88 -18.30 8.05
N PHE A 93 6.06 -19.35 8.16
CA PHE A 93 4.69 -19.25 8.63
C PHE A 93 4.59 -19.40 10.15
N ALA A 94 3.63 -18.71 10.76
CA ALA A 94 3.41 -18.82 12.19
C ALA A 94 2.78 -20.18 12.57
N HIS A 95 3.56 -20.99 13.27
CA HIS A 95 3.12 -22.28 13.80
C HIS A 95 2.64 -22.20 15.27
N ASN A 96 2.92 -21.07 15.94
CA ASN A 96 2.61 -20.82 17.35
C ASN A 96 1.90 -19.47 17.49
N PHE A 97 0.58 -19.46 17.31
CA PHE A 97 -0.27 -18.31 17.62
C PHE A 97 -0.82 -18.38 19.05
#